data_AF-A9F4J6-F1
#
_entry.id   AF-A9F4J6-F1
#
_cell.length_a   1.000
_cell.length_b   1.000
_cell.length_c   1.000
_cell.angle_alpha   90.00
_cell.angle_beta   90.00
_cell.angle_gamma   90.00
#
_symmetry.space_group_name_H-M   'P 1'
#
loop_
_entity.id
_entity.type
_entity.pdbx_description
1 polymer ?
#
loop_
_entity_poly.entity_id
_entity_poly.type
_entity_poly.pdbx_seq_one_letter_code
_entity_poly.pdbx_strand_id
1 'polypeptide(L)'
;MLPSGVQIARFAALLSGVFLAACGGNQHAGAAAFWEGGTVDPVAPADQAGAKKKAPRRAFGVPDDFGGAPSTPEERAPSAWVGVRHDLSLARADSRKERCSCLAVEVGEARDPRFQWAAGAPETSANTLAIALSARGVPCPGGAPDEESRRPSISAVDQEGNDIVIEVEELPTGRPLATGAVIPRPAPGGAIYVKGRSAKIPYARAAGGARCKVY
;
A
#
# COMPACT_ATOMS: atom_id res chain seq x y z
N MET A 1 62.93 -9.15 15.10
CA MET A 1 63.33 -8.67 13.76
C MET A 1 62.07 -8.19 13.05
N LEU A 2 61.94 -6.86 12.88
CA LEU A 2 60.98 -6.13 12.03
C LEU A 2 61.45 -6.21 10.54
N PRO A 3 60.61 -5.98 9.50
CA PRO A 3 59.85 -4.74 9.22
C PRO A 3 58.38 -4.96 8.77
N SER A 4 57.44 -4.08 9.08
CA SER A 4 57.13 -2.76 8.47
C SER A 4 56.67 -2.81 7.01
N GLY A 5 55.44 -2.37 6.76
CA GLY A 5 54.87 -2.17 5.42
C GLY A 5 53.58 -1.34 5.45
N VAL A 6 53.72 -0.05 5.76
CA VAL A 6 52.67 0.97 5.60
C VAL A 6 52.65 1.39 4.12
N GLN A 7 51.48 1.38 3.47
CA GLN A 7 51.28 2.17 2.26
C GLN A 7 50.08 3.11 2.41
N ILE A 8 50.44 4.38 2.55
CA ILE A 8 49.57 5.55 2.41
C ILE A 8 49.53 5.86 0.91
N ALA A 9 48.35 5.82 0.29
CA ALA A 9 48.16 6.38 -1.04
C ALA A 9 47.09 7.47 -0.98
N ARG A 10 47.55 8.71 -1.09
CA ARG A 10 46.78 9.93 -1.34
C ARG A 10 46.54 10.06 -2.84
N PHE A 11 45.29 10.25 -3.27
CA PHE A 11 44.93 10.91 -4.53
C PHE A 11 43.66 11.72 -4.24
N ALA A 12 43.77 13.03 -3.99
CA ALA A 12 43.82 14.10 -4.99
C ALA A 12 42.47 14.29 -5.69
N ALA A 13 41.81 15.38 -5.27
CA ALA A 13 40.62 15.97 -5.83
C ALA A 13 40.79 16.40 -7.29
N LEU A 14 39.69 16.53 -8.03
CA LEU A 14 39.31 17.73 -8.80
C LEU A 14 38.05 17.51 -9.65
N LEU A 15 37.38 18.64 -9.94
CA LEU A 15 36.44 18.93 -11.03
C LEU A 15 34.93 18.86 -10.75
N SER A 16 34.44 19.95 -10.16
CA SER A 16 33.50 20.91 -10.75
C SER A 16 32.67 20.47 -11.97
N GLY A 17 31.34 20.56 -11.82
CA GLY A 17 30.39 20.55 -12.92
C GLY A 17 29.04 21.13 -12.49
N VAL A 18 28.90 22.46 -12.56
CA VAL A 18 27.63 23.19 -12.44
C VAL A 18 26.89 23.05 -13.78
N PHE A 19 25.69 22.48 -13.78
CA PHE A 19 24.74 22.64 -14.88
C PHE A 19 23.48 23.36 -14.41
N LEU A 20 23.23 24.46 -15.10
CA LEU A 20 22.11 25.39 -14.94
C LEU A 20 20.78 24.77 -15.39
N ALA A 21 19.72 25.35 -14.85
CA ALA A 21 18.33 25.01 -15.01
C ALA A 21 17.80 25.05 -16.45
N ALA A 22 16.89 24.12 -16.76
CA ALA A 22 15.90 24.25 -17.82
C ALA A 22 14.54 23.75 -17.30
N CYS A 23 13.84 24.62 -16.56
CA CYS A 23 12.40 24.54 -16.40
C CYS A 23 11.76 25.23 -17.61
N GLY A 24 11.05 24.47 -18.44
CA GLY A 24 10.39 25.03 -19.63
C GLY A 24 9.46 24.00 -20.27
N GLY A 25 8.41 23.61 -19.56
CA GLY A 25 7.38 22.70 -20.06
C GLY A 25 6.00 23.09 -19.52
N ASN A 26 5.39 24.12 -20.10
CA ASN A 26 3.97 24.39 -19.92
C ASN A 26 3.18 23.43 -20.82
N GLN A 27 2.60 22.39 -20.22
CA GLN A 27 1.53 21.62 -20.86
C GLN A 27 0.18 22.23 -20.47
N HIS A 28 -0.56 22.71 -21.47
CA HIS A 28 -1.99 22.91 -21.37
C HIS A 28 -2.71 21.59 -21.61
N ALA A 29 -3.38 21.07 -20.58
CA ALA A 29 -4.56 20.20 -20.64
C ALA A 29 -5.04 20.09 -19.19
N GLY A 30 -6.09 20.77 -18.74
CA GLY A 30 -7.45 20.59 -19.22
C GLY A 30 -8.22 19.77 -18.17
N ALA A 31 -8.46 20.35 -17.00
CA ALA A 31 -9.29 19.74 -15.96
C ALA A 31 -9.88 20.84 -15.05
N ALA A 32 -10.71 21.70 -15.64
CA ALA A 32 -11.57 22.62 -14.87
C ALA A 32 -12.83 22.90 -15.71
N ALA A 33 -13.75 21.95 -15.72
CA ALA A 33 -15.17 22.15 -16.05
C ALA A 33 -15.91 20.81 -15.86
N PHE A 34 -16.05 20.34 -14.62
CA PHE A 34 -16.94 19.20 -14.32
C PHE A 34 -17.93 19.48 -13.18
N TRP A 35 -17.94 20.71 -12.63
CA TRP A 35 -18.84 21.08 -11.52
C TRP A 35 -19.50 22.45 -11.68
N GLU A 36 -19.77 22.88 -12.91
CA GLU A 36 -20.79 23.91 -13.12
C GLU A 36 -22.10 23.23 -13.48
N GLY A 37 -22.97 23.13 -12.47
CA GLY A 37 -24.34 22.68 -12.62
C GLY A 37 -25.09 23.56 -13.60
N GLY A 38 -25.19 23.10 -14.84
CA GLY A 38 -26.13 23.62 -15.83
C GLY A 38 -27.50 22.98 -15.60
N THR A 39 -28.46 23.78 -15.17
CA THR A 39 -29.88 23.44 -15.18
C THR A 39 -30.31 23.07 -16.60
N VAL A 40 -30.78 21.84 -16.79
CA VAL A 40 -31.32 21.40 -18.08
C VAL A 40 -32.76 21.90 -18.18
N ASP A 41 -32.96 22.98 -18.94
CA ASP A 41 -34.31 23.42 -19.31
C ASP A 41 -34.94 22.40 -20.28
N PRO A 42 -36.17 21.94 -20.05
CA PRO A 42 -36.81 20.98 -20.93
C PRO A 42 -37.21 21.65 -22.25
N VAL A 43 -36.56 21.22 -23.33
CA VAL A 43 -36.93 21.59 -24.70
C VAL A 43 -38.29 20.98 -25.05
N ALA A 44 -39.24 21.83 -25.40
CA ALA A 44 -40.53 21.44 -25.97
C ALA A 44 -40.32 20.76 -27.34
N PRO A 45 -41.01 19.64 -27.64
CA PRO A 45 -40.84 18.97 -28.92
C PRO A 45 -41.60 19.71 -30.03
N ALA A 46 -40.85 20.13 -31.06
CA ALA A 46 -41.39 20.59 -32.32
C ALA A 46 -41.81 19.41 -33.21
N ASP A 47 -42.98 19.54 -33.81
CA ASP A 47 -43.62 18.63 -34.75
C ASP A 47 -42.72 18.18 -35.90
N GLN A 48 -42.63 16.86 -36.11
CA GLN A 48 -42.43 16.30 -37.45
C GLN A 48 -43.35 15.09 -37.68
N ALA A 49 -44.27 15.30 -38.61
CA ALA A 49 -45.14 14.30 -39.20
C ALA A 49 -44.36 13.41 -40.18
N GLY A 50 -44.55 12.09 -40.10
CA GLY A 50 -44.07 11.19 -41.16
C GLY A 50 -44.08 9.70 -40.84
N ALA A 51 -45.10 9.00 -41.36
CA ALA A 51 -45.16 7.57 -41.70
C ALA A 51 -45.07 6.50 -40.58
N LYS A 52 -46.27 6.00 -40.24
CA LYS A 52 -46.58 4.85 -39.38
C LYS A 52 -46.22 3.51 -40.03
N LYS A 53 -45.46 2.65 -39.34
CA LYS A 53 -45.65 1.18 -39.36
C LYS A 53 -45.66 0.65 -37.92
N LYS A 54 -46.74 -0.04 -37.57
CA LYS A 54 -47.10 -0.53 -36.23
C LYS A 54 -46.16 -1.65 -35.78
N ALA A 55 -45.66 -1.55 -34.54
CA ALA A 55 -45.36 -2.70 -33.69
C ALA A 55 -46.18 -2.58 -32.40
N PRO A 56 -46.78 -3.66 -31.89
CA PRO A 56 -47.64 -3.62 -30.71
C PRO A 56 -46.83 -3.22 -29.48
N ARG A 57 -47.23 -2.13 -28.81
CA ARG A 57 -46.72 -1.77 -27.48
C ARG A 57 -47.04 -2.92 -26.53
N ARG A 58 -46.00 -3.62 -26.04
CA ARG A 58 -46.13 -4.45 -24.83
C ARG A 58 -46.68 -3.57 -23.71
N ALA A 59 -47.68 -4.07 -23.00
CA ALA A 59 -48.16 -3.43 -21.79
C ALA A 59 -46.96 -3.22 -20.86
N PHE A 60 -46.71 -1.97 -20.48
CA PHE A 60 -45.83 -1.66 -19.36
C PHE A 60 -46.41 -2.37 -18.15
N GLY A 61 -45.65 -3.32 -17.61
CA GLY A 61 -45.99 -4.02 -16.37
C GLY A 61 -46.21 -3.00 -15.26
N VAL A 62 -47.23 -3.27 -14.44
CA VAL A 62 -47.56 -2.52 -13.24
C VAL A 62 -46.36 -2.61 -12.27
N PRO A 63 -45.91 -1.51 -11.64
CA PRO A 63 -44.76 -1.53 -10.73
C PRO A 63 -45.18 -2.08 -9.36
N ASP A 64 -45.51 -3.36 -9.28
CA ASP A 64 -45.91 -4.03 -8.02
C ASP A 64 -45.22 -5.39 -7.82
N ASP A 65 -43.97 -5.53 -8.26
CA ASP A 65 -43.11 -6.70 -7.95
C ASP A 65 -41.83 -6.29 -7.20
N PHE A 66 -41.94 -5.33 -6.27
CA PHE A 66 -40.96 -5.16 -5.18
C PHE A 66 -41.40 -5.97 -3.94
N GLY A 67 -41.62 -7.28 -4.14
CA GLY A 67 -41.91 -8.25 -3.07
C GLY A 67 -40.67 -8.75 -2.33
N GLY A 68 -39.49 -8.16 -2.58
CA GLY A 68 -38.29 -8.43 -1.79
C GLY A 68 -38.38 -7.64 -0.49
N ALA A 69 -38.82 -8.28 0.60
CA ALA A 69 -38.63 -7.73 1.93
C ALA A 69 -37.18 -7.25 2.06
N PRO A 70 -36.92 -6.03 2.59
CA PRO A 70 -35.56 -5.60 2.83
C PRO A 70 -34.93 -6.64 3.75
N SER A 71 -34.00 -7.44 3.22
CA SER A 71 -33.12 -8.24 4.06
C SER A 71 -32.49 -7.25 5.01
N THR A 72 -32.82 -7.37 6.30
CA THR A 72 -32.18 -6.60 7.36
C THR A 72 -30.69 -6.64 7.07
N PRO A 73 -30.02 -5.48 6.89
CA PRO A 73 -28.57 -5.48 6.73
C PRO A 73 -28.03 -6.28 7.90
N GLU A 74 -27.44 -7.43 7.60
CA GLU A 74 -26.73 -8.21 8.60
C GLU A 74 -25.75 -7.23 9.23
N GLU A 75 -25.91 -6.99 10.54
CA GLU A 75 -25.11 -6.03 11.28
C GLU A 75 -23.67 -6.51 11.18
N ARG A 76 -22.97 -6.00 10.16
CA ARG A 76 -21.60 -6.33 9.87
C ARG A 76 -20.85 -5.85 11.10
N ALA A 77 -20.46 -6.79 11.95
CA ALA A 77 -19.65 -6.56 13.14
C ALA A 77 -18.63 -5.47 12.81
N PRO A 78 -18.49 -4.44 13.66
CA PRO A 78 -17.78 -3.20 13.33
C PRO A 78 -16.51 -3.57 12.58
N SER A 79 -16.52 -3.29 11.27
CA SER A 79 -15.55 -3.85 10.35
C SER A 79 -14.18 -3.45 10.85
N ALA A 80 -13.42 -4.41 11.40
CA ALA A 80 -12.06 -4.18 11.83
C ALA A 80 -11.36 -3.46 10.69
N TRP A 81 -10.87 -2.25 10.95
CA TRP A 81 -10.33 -1.39 9.90
C TRP A 81 -9.11 -2.07 9.29
N VAL A 82 -9.31 -2.73 8.15
CA VAL A 82 -8.28 -3.35 7.33
C VAL A 82 -7.61 -2.26 6.51
N GLY A 83 -6.29 -2.22 6.57
CA GLY A 83 -5.49 -1.27 5.81
C GLY A 83 -4.15 -0.97 6.45
N VAL A 84 -3.39 -0.13 5.75
CA VAL A 84 -2.09 0.37 6.18
C VAL A 84 -2.25 1.32 7.37
N ARG A 85 -1.35 1.21 8.34
CA ARG A 85 -1.40 1.90 9.64
C ARG A 85 -0.09 2.63 9.92
N HIS A 86 -0.19 3.93 10.21
CA HIS A 86 0.94 4.77 10.60
C HIS A 86 1.27 4.68 12.10
N ASP A 87 0.29 4.25 12.90
CA ASP A 87 0.39 4.12 14.35
C ASP A 87 0.88 2.73 14.79
N LEU A 88 1.00 1.77 13.87
CA LEU A 88 1.48 0.42 14.14
C LEU A 88 2.97 0.27 13.77
N SER A 89 3.74 -0.24 14.73
CA SER A 89 5.15 -0.59 14.55
C SER A 89 5.49 -1.88 15.31
N LEU A 90 6.66 -2.46 15.01
CA LEU A 90 7.24 -3.50 15.87
C LEU A 90 7.70 -2.87 17.17
N ALA A 91 7.43 -3.55 18.29
CA ALA A 91 7.95 -3.19 19.59
C ALA A 91 9.47 -3.02 19.55
N ARG A 92 9.98 -2.12 20.39
CA ARG A 92 11.41 -1.78 20.44
C ARG A 92 12.24 -2.98 20.87
N ALA A 93 13.32 -3.25 20.15
CA ALA A 93 14.31 -4.26 20.48
C ALA A 93 15.68 -3.84 19.95
N ASP A 94 16.75 -4.15 20.68
CA ASP A 94 18.13 -3.78 20.32
C ASP A 94 18.64 -4.59 19.12
N SER A 95 18.19 -5.84 19.00
CA SER A 95 18.43 -6.69 17.83
C SER A 95 17.13 -7.35 17.42
N ARG A 96 16.94 -7.55 16.11
CA ARG A 96 15.79 -8.25 15.56
C ARG A 96 16.25 -9.39 14.67
N LYS A 97 15.48 -10.48 14.69
CA LYS A 97 15.69 -11.58 13.76
C LYS A 97 15.25 -11.15 12.36
N GLU A 98 16.18 -11.18 11.41
CA GLU A 98 15.86 -10.99 9.99
C GLU A 98 14.92 -12.11 9.54
N ARG A 99 13.76 -11.74 8.99
CA ARG A 99 12.78 -12.70 8.45
C ARG A 99 12.72 -12.63 6.93
N CYS A 100 12.78 -11.43 6.40
CA CYS A 100 12.93 -11.14 4.98
C CYS A 100 14.18 -10.30 4.79
N SER A 101 14.75 -10.28 3.59
CA SER A 101 15.96 -9.50 3.34
C SER A 101 15.81 -8.05 3.85
N CYS A 102 16.75 -7.64 4.71
CA CYS A 102 16.80 -6.32 5.35
C CYS A 102 15.62 -5.96 6.28
N LEU A 103 14.73 -6.92 6.61
CA LEU A 103 13.53 -6.66 7.39
C LEU A 103 13.29 -7.73 8.46
N ALA A 104 13.00 -7.26 9.67
CA ALA A 104 12.22 -8.00 10.64
C ALA A 104 10.74 -7.83 10.30
N VAL A 105 9.99 -8.93 10.35
CA VAL A 105 8.56 -8.94 10.03
C VAL A 105 7.85 -9.85 11.03
N GLU A 106 6.84 -9.31 11.69
CA GLU A 106 5.98 -10.08 12.60
C GLU A 106 4.54 -10.01 12.13
N VAL A 107 3.85 -11.14 12.28
CA VAL A 107 2.43 -11.31 11.99
C VAL A 107 1.79 -11.93 13.24
N GLY A 108 0.64 -11.42 13.66
CA GLY A 108 -0.08 -11.90 14.85
C GLY A 108 -1.39 -11.16 15.07
N GLU A 109 -2.01 -11.37 16.22
CA GLU A 109 -3.19 -10.60 16.64
C GLU A 109 -2.84 -9.15 16.92
N ALA A 110 -3.80 -8.22 16.82
CA ALA A 110 -3.53 -6.79 17.04
C ALA A 110 -2.94 -6.47 18.43
N ARG A 111 -3.28 -7.26 19.44
CA ARG A 111 -2.78 -7.11 20.83
C ARG A 111 -1.55 -7.96 21.13
N ASP A 112 -0.91 -8.56 20.14
CA ASP A 112 0.34 -9.29 20.33
C ASP A 112 1.44 -8.35 20.89
N PRO A 113 2.18 -8.74 21.94
CA PRO A 113 3.18 -7.89 22.58
C PRO A 113 4.36 -7.52 21.67
N ARG A 114 4.54 -8.20 20.54
CA ARG A 114 5.52 -7.82 19.51
C ARG A 114 5.14 -6.53 18.77
N PHE A 115 3.90 -6.07 18.91
CA PHE A 115 3.41 -4.84 18.29
C PHE A 115 3.34 -3.67 19.28
N GLN A 116 3.61 -2.48 18.75
CA GLN A 116 3.46 -1.22 19.46
C GLN A 116 2.52 -0.30 18.68
N TRP A 117 1.47 0.17 19.35
CA TRP A 117 0.46 1.07 18.80
C TRP A 117 0.58 2.45 19.45
N ALA A 118 0.79 3.49 18.64
CA ALA A 118 0.88 4.87 19.14
C ALA A 118 -0.47 5.40 19.65
N ALA A 119 -1.59 4.96 19.04
CA ALA A 119 -2.95 5.35 19.42
C ALA A 119 -3.71 4.29 20.23
N GLY A 120 -3.02 3.22 20.67
CA GLY A 120 -3.64 2.03 21.24
C GLY A 120 -4.07 1.01 20.17
N ALA A 121 -4.02 -0.28 20.54
CA ALA A 121 -4.41 -1.35 19.62
C ALA A 121 -5.92 -1.27 19.34
N PRO A 122 -6.36 -1.31 18.06
CA PRO A 122 -7.77 -1.29 17.73
C PRO A 122 -8.45 -2.60 18.16
N GLU A 123 -9.77 -2.56 18.33
CA GLU A 123 -10.56 -3.78 18.37
C GLU A 123 -10.53 -4.46 16.99
N THR A 124 -10.17 -5.74 16.97
CA THR A 124 -10.06 -6.54 15.76
C THR A 124 -10.90 -7.81 15.89
N SER A 125 -11.46 -8.28 14.78
CA SER A 125 -12.17 -9.56 14.76
C SER A 125 -11.18 -10.73 14.65
N ALA A 126 -11.65 -11.94 14.94
CA ALA A 126 -10.86 -13.16 14.78
C ALA A 126 -10.40 -13.40 13.32
N ASN A 127 -10.99 -12.71 12.34
CA ASN A 127 -10.67 -12.85 10.91
C ASN A 127 -9.61 -11.86 10.43
N THR A 128 -8.99 -11.10 11.33
CA THR A 128 -7.95 -10.13 11.00
C THR A 128 -6.66 -10.42 11.74
N LEU A 129 -5.56 -9.96 11.17
CA LEU A 129 -4.21 -10.03 11.72
C LEU A 129 -3.57 -8.64 11.64
N ALA A 130 -2.63 -8.37 12.52
CA ALA A 130 -1.69 -7.27 12.39
C ALA A 130 -0.38 -7.79 11.80
N ILE A 131 0.22 -6.98 10.92
CA ILE A 131 1.58 -7.15 10.45
C ILE A 131 2.36 -5.86 10.69
N ALA A 132 3.60 -5.98 11.14
CA ALA A 132 4.52 -4.86 11.21
C ALA A 132 5.92 -5.26 10.74
N LEU A 133 6.64 -4.28 10.20
CA LEU A 133 7.99 -4.44 9.68
C LEU A 133 8.97 -3.44 10.31
N SER A 134 10.25 -3.79 10.31
CA SER A 134 11.33 -2.87 10.69
C SER A 134 12.65 -3.26 10.03
N ALA A 135 13.38 -2.27 9.54
CA ALA A 135 14.78 -2.43 9.11
C ALA A 135 15.79 -2.16 10.23
N ARG A 136 15.33 -1.90 11.46
CA ARG A 136 16.18 -1.53 12.60
C ARG A 136 16.63 -2.74 13.39
N GLY A 137 17.92 -2.77 13.75
CA GLY A 137 18.55 -3.91 14.37
C GLY A 137 18.60 -5.14 13.46
N VAL A 138 18.58 -4.92 12.13
CA VAL A 138 18.60 -5.96 11.10
C VAL A 138 19.73 -5.64 10.11
N PRO A 139 20.65 -6.59 9.84
CA PRO A 139 21.66 -6.43 8.80
C PRO A 139 21.01 -6.17 7.43
N CYS A 140 21.54 -5.21 6.67
CA CYS A 140 21.03 -4.91 5.34
C CYS A 140 22.15 -4.67 4.32
N PRO A 141 22.69 -5.75 3.71
CA PRO A 141 23.63 -5.60 2.61
C PRO A 141 22.94 -4.94 1.42
N GLY A 142 23.52 -3.85 0.91
CA GLY A 142 22.96 -3.07 -0.21
C GLY A 142 21.93 -2.01 0.18
N GLY A 143 21.60 -1.88 1.47
CA GLY A 143 20.89 -0.71 2.01
C GLY A 143 21.87 0.38 2.47
N ALA A 144 21.31 1.51 2.92
CA ALA A 144 22.12 2.55 3.54
C ALA A 144 22.82 2.03 4.81
N PRO A 145 24.10 2.38 5.05
CA PRO A 145 24.86 1.82 6.17
C PRO A 145 24.28 2.27 7.52
N ASP A 146 23.87 3.53 7.60
CA ASP A 146 23.14 4.07 8.75
C ASP A 146 21.71 3.53 8.76
N GLU A 147 21.33 2.83 9.83
CA GLU A 147 19.98 2.34 10.00
C GLU A 147 18.97 3.49 10.06
N GLU A 148 19.34 4.66 10.60
CA GLU A 148 18.49 5.87 10.71
C GLU A 148 17.99 6.39 9.37
N SER A 149 18.83 6.30 8.36
CA SER A 149 18.48 6.65 6.99
C SER A 149 17.61 5.62 6.26
N ARG A 150 17.42 4.40 6.78
CA ARG A 150 16.55 3.37 6.16
C ARG A 150 15.09 3.62 6.49
N ARG A 151 14.26 3.72 5.46
CA ARG A 151 12.85 4.16 5.56
C ARG A 151 11.91 3.23 4.79
N PRO A 152 11.90 1.91 5.10
CA PRO A 152 10.89 1.01 4.54
C PRO A 152 9.50 1.40 5.03
N SER A 153 8.54 1.45 4.10
CA SER A 153 7.13 1.71 4.40
C SER A 153 6.26 0.75 3.62
N ILE A 154 5.17 0.29 4.21
CA ILE A 154 4.12 -0.45 3.51
C ILE A 154 3.42 0.53 2.57
N SER A 155 3.44 0.24 1.27
CA SER A 155 2.75 1.02 0.23
C SER A 155 1.35 0.49 -0.07
N ALA A 156 1.15 -0.83 0.02
CA ALA A 156 -0.11 -1.48 -0.29
C ALA A 156 -0.29 -2.81 0.44
N VAL A 157 -1.56 -3.23 0.56
CA VAL A 157 -1.98 -4.56 0.98
C VAL A 157 -2.95 -5.06 -0.08
N ASP A 158 -2.53 -6.07 -0.83
CA ASP A 158 -3.31 -6.64 -1.92
C ASP A 158 -3.70 -8.09 -1.61
N GLN A 159 -4.87 -8.51 -2.08
CA GLN A 159 -5.26 -9.92 -2.09
C GLN A 159 -4.98 -10.49 -3.48
N GLU A 160 -4.07 -11.48 -3.55
CA GLU A 160 -3.73 -12.18 -4.79
C GLU A 160 -4.22 -13.64 -4.68
N GLY A 161 -5.43 -13.91 -5.17
CA GLY A 161 -6.07 -15.22 -4.99
C GLY A 161 -6.36 -15.50 -3.50
N ASN A 162 -5.77 -16.57 -2.98
CA ASN A 162 -5.90 -16.92 -1.55
C ASN A 162 -4.88 -16.20 -0.66
N ASP A 163 -3.88 -15.56 -1.26
CA ASP A 163 -2.74 -14.97 -0.56
C ASP A 163 -2.98 -13.49 -0.27
N ILE A 164 -2.32 -12.99 0.79
CA ILE A 164 -2.21 -11.56 1.08
C ILE A 164 -0.78 -11.13 0.76
N VAL A 165 -0.64 -10.06 0.00
CA VAL A 165 0.65 -9.53 -0.44
C VAL A 165 0.83 -8.12 0.09
N ILE A 166 1.88 -7.94 0.88
CA ILE A 166 2.27 -6.66 1.48
C ILE A 166 3.38 -6.06 0.64
N GLU A 167 3.11 -4.93 0.01
CA GLU A 167 4.10 -4.22 -0.77
C GLU A 167 4.85 -3.21 0.08
N VAL A 168 6.18 -3.19 -0.03
CA VAL A 168 7.07 -2.31 0.70
C VAL A 168 7.80 -1.39 -0.26
N GLU A 169 7.84 -0.10 0.04
CA GLU A 169 8.65 0.89 -0.67
C GLU A 169 9.71 1.53 0.23
N GLU A 170 10.72 2.14 -0.38
CA GLU A 170 11.66 3.03 0.32
C GLU A 170 11.13 4.46 0.22
N LEU A 171 10.85 5.10 1.35
CA LEU A 171 10.33 6.46 1.37
C LEU A 171 11.44 7.52 1.47
N PRO A 172 11.36 8.61 0.69
CA PRO A 172 12.24 9.77 0.88
C PRO A 172 11.93 10.50 2.19
N THR A 173 12.95 11.06 2.83
CA THR A 173 12.86 11.82 4.08
C THR A 173 11.72 12.84 4.06
N GLY A 174 11.04 13.00 5.20
CA GLY A 174 9.91 13.93 5.36
C GLY A 174 8.54 13.35 5.05
N ARG A 175 8.44 12.19 4.36
CA ARG A 175 7.15 11.48 4.18
C ARG A 175 6.79 10.65 5.42
N PRO A 176 5.54 10.60 5.88
CA PRO A 176 5.13 9.71 6.97
C PRO A 176 5.43 8.24 6.64
N LEU A 177 6.02 7.52 7.60
CA LEU A 177 6.24 6.07 7.49
C LEU A 177 4.97 5.32 7.92
N ALA A 178 4.61 4.28 7.18
CA ALA A 178 3.67 3.27 7.64
C ALA A 178 4.40 1.93 7.77
N THR A 179 4.73 1.55 9.00
CA THR A 179 5.47 0.30 9.26
C THR A 179 4.56 -0.87 9.59
N GLY A 180 3.24 -0.68 9.60
CA GLY A 180 2.30 -1.74 9.91
C GLY A 180 1.00 -1.67 9.13
N ALA A 181 0.25 -2.75 9.20
CA ALA A 181 -1.08 -2.87 8.62
C ALA A 181 -1.94 -3.84 9.44
N VAL A 182 -3.27 -3.62 9.40
CA VAL A 182 -4.25 -4.64 9.77
C VAL A 182 -4.74 -5.27 8.49
N ILE A 183 -4.69 -6.60 8.41
CA ILE A 183 -4.96 -7.37 7.20
C ILE A 183 -6.00 -8.45 7.50
N PRO A 184 -6.79 -8.89 6.52
CA PRO A 184 -7.59 -10.09 6.69
C PRO A 184 -6.66 -11.30 6.83
N ARG A 185 -7.14 -12.37 7.46
CA ARG A 185 -6.47 -13.68 7.34
C ARG A 185 -6.49 -14.12 5.87
N PRO A 186 -5.41 -14.78 5.38
CA PRO A 186 -5.44 -15.43 4.09
C PRO A 186 -6.62 -16.41 3.98
N ALA A 187 -7.13 -16.59 2.76
CA ALA A 187 -8.14 -17.62 2.52
C ALA A 187 -7.53 -19.03 2.75
N PRO A 188 -8.36 -20.08 2.90
CA PRO A 188 -7.86 -21.44 3.11
C PRO A 188 -6.81 -21.86 2.06
N GLY A 189 -5.65 -22.32 2.54
CA GLY A 189 -4.51 -22.70 1.70
C GLY A 189 -3.64 -21.52 1.21
N GLY A 190 -4.01 -20.28 1.54
CA GLY A 190 -3.22 -19.08 1.26
C GLY A 190 -2.15 -18.79 2.31
N ALA A 191 -1.32 -17.80 2.01
CA ALA A 191 -0.19 -17.35 2.80
C ALA A 191 -0.08 -15.81 2.82
N ILE A 192 0.75 -15.28 3.72
CA ILE A 192 1.12 -13.86 3.71
C ILE A 192 2.52 -13.73 3.13
N TYR A 193 2.65 -12.87 2.12
CA TYR A 193 3.91 -12.51 1.51
C TYR A 193 4.22 -11.04 1.71
N VAL A 194 5.50 -10.72 1.81
CA VAL A 194 6.02 -9.36 1.72
C VAL A 194 6.88 -9.27 0.46
N LYS A 195 6.73 -8.19 -0.32
CA LYS A 195 7.53 -7.92 -1.52
C LYS A 195 7.96 -6.47 -1.57
N GLY A 196 9.10 -6.20 -2.21
CA GLY A 196 9.47 -4.83 -2.55
C GLY A 196 8.65 -4.33 -3.74
N ARG A 197 8.23 -3.06 -3.70
CA ARG A 197 7.52 -2.35 -4.79
C ARG A 197 8.30 -2.32 -6.10
N SER A 198 9.62 -2.37 -6.01
CA SER A 198 10.50 -2.50 -7.16
C SER A 198 11.69 -3.39 -6.85
N ALA A 199 12.27 -3.99 -7.88
CA ALA A 199 13.51 -4.76 -7.74
C ALA A 199 14.72 -3.89 -7.33
N LYS A 200 14.60 -2.56 -7.28
CA LYS A 200 15.71 -1.64 -6.96
C LYS A 200 15.93 -1.45 -5.47
N ILE A 201 14.93 -1.70 -4.63
CA ILE A 201 15.06 -1.55 -3.17
C ILE A 201 15.53 -2.86 -2.55
N PRO A 202 16.31 -2.82 -1.45
CA PRO A 202 16.91 -4.02 -0.87
C PRO A 202 15.93 -4.86 -0.04
N TYR A 203 14.73 -4.35 0.25
CA TYR A 203 13.81 -4.95 1.22
C TYR A 203 12.97 -6.10 0.67
N ALA A 204 12.51 -6.93 1.60
CA ALA A 204 11.42 -7.90 1.41
C ALA A 204 11.67 -8.97 0.34
N ARG A 205 12.94 -9.25 0.03
CA ARG A 205 13.31 -10.36 -0.86
C ARG A 205 13.41 -11.67 -0.08
N ALA A 206 13.02 -12.76 -0.70
CA ALA A 206 13.38 -14.10 -0.23
C ALA A 206 14.79 -14.46 -0.71
N ALA A 207 15.43 -15.43 -0.05
CA ALA A 207 16.63 -16.07 -0.57
C ALA A 207 16.31 -16.71 -1.93
N GLY A 208 16.68 -16.04 -3.03
CA GLY A 208 16.44 -16.51 -4.40
C GLY A 208 15.04 -16.23 -4.97
N GLY A 209 14.21 -15.37 -4.36
CA GLY A 209 12.84 -15.12 -4.82
C GLY A 209 12.37 -13.66 -4.69
N ALA A 210 11.36 -13.29 -5.50
CA ALA A 210 10.80 -11.93 -5.54
C ALA A 210 9.88 -11.57 -4.36
N ARG A 211 9.40 -12.57 -3.62
CA ARG A 211 8.49 -12.41 -2.48
C ARG A 211 8.96 -13.26 -1.32
N CYS A 212 8.86 -12.74 -0.11
CA CYS A 212 9.20 -13.41 1.14
C CYS A 212 7.92 -13.89 1.85
N LYS A 213 7.79 -15.20 2.10
CA LYS A 213 6.66 -15.77 2.85
C LYS A 213 6.85 -15.56 4.37
N VAL A 214 5.83 -15.04 5.05
CA VAL A 214 5.88 -14.69 6.49
C VAL A 214 4.72 -15.25 7.31
N TYR A 215 3.74 -15.90 6.70
CA TYR A 215 2.67 -16.64 7.39
C TYR A 215 2.16 -17.74 6.46
#